data_AF-B8FDU8-F1
#
_entry.id   AF-B8FDU8-F1
#
_cell.length_a   1.000
_cell.length_b   1.000
_cell.length_c   1.000
_cell.angle_alpha   90.00
_cell.angle_beta   90.00
_cell.angle_gamma   90.00
#
_symmetry.space_group_name_H-M   'P 1'
#
loop_
_entity.id
_entity.type
_entity.pdbx_description
1 polymer ?
#
loop_
_entity_poly.entity_id
_entity_poly.type
_entity_poly.pdbx_seq_one_letter_code
_entity_poly.pdbx_strand_id
1 'polypeptide(L)'
;MSRLAWMRSASLCDSVRSIFVTEYSSHGENIMTAKDYVDILSGLLTPVIAIIAVFIAWQQYTINRASLNNQLYERRLRVFKVVVNYISTVIRDGKASIENTSQFYSDAKEADFLFHGNEVSQKIEELYRKGVILWEIRNDLYPENGDNGLPVGEERSRRAKESGDCLKWFVKQLKETRDIFQRHMQIK
;
A
#
# COMPACT_ATOMS: atom_id res chain seq x y z
N MET A 1 98.80 -69.41 15.65
CA MET A 1 98.99 -68.31 16.63
C MET A 1 98.65 -67.03 15.90
N SER A 2 97.75 -66.12 16.28
CA SER A 2 96.73 -66.02 17.32
C SER A 2 96.11 -64.63 17.12
N ARG A 3 94.77 -64.55 17.04
CA ARG A 3 93.86 -63.44 17.40
C ARG A 3 94.06 -62.04 16.78
N LEU A 4 92.99 -61.54 16.16
CA LEU A 4 92.21 -60.32 16.52
C LEU A 4 91.29 -60.00 15.32
N ALA A 5 90.00 -60.32 15.38
CA ALA A 5 88.92 -59.54 16.00
C ALA A 5 88.39 -58.41 15.09
N TRP A 6 87.31 -58.73 14.38
CA TRP A 6 86.08 -57.94 14.22
C TRP A 6 86.14 -56.43 14.49
N MET A 7 86.04 -55.60 13.45
CA MET A 7 85.29 -54.32 13.40
C MET A 7 85.56 -53.61 12.07
N ARG A 8 84.60 -52.80 11.60
CA ARG A 8 84.46 -52.17 10.25
C ARG A 8 83.66 -53.05 9.29
N SER A 9 82.36 -53.33 9.49
CA SER A 9 81.21 -52.43 9.69
C SER A 9 81.23 -51.19 8.77
N ALA A 10 80.41 -51.27 7.71
CA ALA A 10 79.61 -50.18 7.18
C ALA A 10 80.34 -48.87 6.81
N SER A 11 80.88 -48.77 5.59
CA SER A 11 81.18 -47.44 5.02
C SER A 11 81.09 -47.35 3.50
N LEU A 12 80.34 -48.24 2.83
CA LEU A 12 80.21 -48.23 1.36
C LEU A 12 78.76 -48.30 0.84
N CYS A 13 77.75 -48.18 1.71
CA CYS A 13 76.33 -48.13 1.29
C CYS A 13 75.63 -46.77 1.49
N ASP A 14 76.28 -45.76 2.09
CA ASP A 14 75.62 -44.47 2.39
C ASP A 14 75.91 -43.36 1.38
N SER A 15 76.76 -43.59 0.38
CA SER A 15 77.18 -42.52 -0.56
C SER A 15 76.41 -42.47 -1.89
N VAL A 16 75.42 -43.33 -2.11
CA VAL A 16 74.64 -43.37 -3.37
C VAL A 16 73.13 -43.15 -3.13
N ARG A 17 72.69 -43.11 -1.87
CA ARG A 17 71.27 -42.91 -1.52
C ARG A 17 70.88 -41.44 -1.35
N SER A 18 71.82 -40.50 -1.41
CA SER A 18 71.58 -39.06 -1.22
C SER A 18 71.51 -38.23 -2.51
N ILE A 19 71.72 -38.84 -3.68
CA ILE A 19 71.73 -38.10 -4.97
C ILE A 19 70.48 -38.37 -5.82
N PHE A 20 69.69 -39.41 -5.52
CA PHE A 20 68.53 -39.83 -6.33
C PHE A 20 67.16 -39.59 -5.68
N VAL A 21 67.05 -38.58 -4.81
CA VAL A 21 65.74 -38.17 -4.24
C VAL A 21 65.47 -36.67 -4.42
N THR A 22 66.43 -35.88 -4.88
CA THR A 22 66.33 -34.40 -4.88
C THR A 22 65.92 -33.79 -6.21
N GLU A 23 65.46 -34.57 -7.18
CA GLU A 23 65.15 -34.02 -8.52
C GLU A 23 64.05 -34.83 -9.22
N TYR A 24 62.88 -34.91 -8.58
CA TYR A 24 61.64 -35.23 -9.27
C TYR A 24 60.66 -34.07 -9.08
N SER A 25 60.79 -33.10 -10.00
CA SER A 25 59.64 -32.48 -10.67
C SER A 25 58.53 -31.97 -9.74
N SER A 26 58.63 -30.78 -9.14
CA SER A 26 58.52 -29.45 -9.80
C SER A 26 57.31 -29.26 -10.76
N HIS A 27 56.39 -30.22 -10.87
CA HIS A 27 55.14 -30.08 -11.62
C HIS A 27 54.02 -30.86 -10.91
N GLY A 28 53.67 -30.39 -9.71
CA GLY A 28 52.44 -30.77 -9.03
C GLY A 28 51.46 -29.62 -9.17
N GLU A 29 50.36 -29.87 -9.86
CA GLU A 29 49.23 -28.97 -10.11
C GLU A 29 48.94 -28.06 -8.91
N ASN A 30 48.69 -26.76 -9.16
CA ASN A 30 48.00 -25.89 -8.21
C ASN A 30 46.55 -26.40 -8.06
N ILE A 31 46.37 -27.55 -7.43
CA ILE A 31 45.07 -28.01 -6.95
C ILE A 31 44.82 -27.16 -5.73
N MET A 32 44.07 -26.07 -5.91
CA MET A 32 43.56 -25.28 -4.79
C MET A 32 43.04 -26.24 -3.73
N THR A 33 43.61 -26.17 -2.52
CA THR A 33 43.22 -27.10 -1.46
C THR A 33 41.80 -26.77 -1.02
N ALA A 34 41.07 -27.74 -0.46
CA ALA A 34 39.72 -27.50 0.04
C ALA A 34 39.66 -26.32 1.04
N LYS A 35 40.77 -26.08 1.75
CA LYS A 35 40.93 -24.95 2.66
C LYS A 35 41.00 -23.60 1.93
N ASP A 36 41.74 -23.52 0.81
CA ASP A 36 41.84 -22.29 0.01
C ASP A 36 40.48 -21.88 -0.57
N TYR A 37 39.66 -22.85 -0.98
CA TYR A 37 38.28 -22.58 -1.41
C TYR A 37 37.41 -22.06 -0.27
N VAL A 38 37.52 -22.65 0.93
CA VAL A 38 36.77 -22.22 2.11
C VAL A 38 37.17 -20.80 2.53
N ASP A 39 38.46 -20.47 2.47
CA ASP A 39 38.97 -19.14 2.83
C ASP A 39 38.51 -18.06 1.82
N ILE A 40 38.52 -18.38 0.51
CA ILE A 40 38.01 -17.48 -0.53
C ILE A 40 36.50 -17.28 -0.42
N LEU A 41 35.72 -18.35 -0.21
CA LEU A 41 34.27 -18.26 -0.05
C LEU A 41 33.88 -17.49 1.22
N SER A 42 34.62 -17.69 2.31
CA SER A 42 34.41 -16.95 3.57
C SER A 42 34.71 -15.46 3.41
N GLY A 43 35.76 -15.10 2.66
CA GLY A 43 36.09 -13.71 2.35
C GLY A 43 35.08 -13.02 1.44
N LEU A 44 34.46 -13.77 0.51
CA LEU A 44 33.45 -13.25 -0.43
C LEU A 44 32.04 -13.13 0.19
N LEU A 45 31.79 -13.80 1.31
CA LEU A 45 30.48 -13.79 1.96
C LEU A 45 30.04 -12.37 2.36
N THR A 46 30.92 -11.61 2.99
CA THR A 46 30.65 -10.25 3.46
C THR A 46 30.29 -9.28 2.33
N PRO A 47 31.08 -9.15 1.23
CA PRO A 47 30.71 -8.27 0.12
C PRO A 47 29.46 -8.74 -0.61
N VAL A 48 29.21 -10.05 -0.71
CA VAL A 48 27.98 -10.58 -1.32
C VAL A 48 26.76 -10.19 -0.50
N ILE A 49 26.80 -10.38 0.81
CA ILE A 49 25.72 -9.96 1.71
C ILE A 49 25.51 -8.44 1.62
N ALA A 50 26.59 -7.65 1.56
CA ALA A 50 26.49 -6.19 1.41
C ALA A 50 25.79 -5.79 0.10
N ILE A 51 26.14 -6.40 -1.03
CA ILE A 51 25.49 -6.15 -2.33
C ILE A 51 23.99 -6.52 -2.29
N ILE A 52 23.67 -7.69 -1.71
CA ILE A 52 22.28 -8.14 -1.56
C ILE A 52 21.50 -7.17 -0.66
N ALA A 53 22.09 -6.71 0.44
CA ALA A 53 21.44 -5.76 1.34
C ALA A 53 21.14 -4.42 0.65
N VAL A 54 22.10 -3.89 -0.13
CA VAL A 54 21.90 -2.68 -0.94
C VAL A 54 20.78 -2.88 -1.97
N PHE A 55 20.75 -4.04 -2.64
CA PHE A 55 19.70 -4.37 -3.60
C PHE A 55 18.31 -4.43 -2.96
N ILE A 56 18.18 -5.12 -1.81
CA ILE A 56 16.94 -5.20 -1.04
C ILE A 56 16.50 -3.81 -0.58
N ALA A 57 17.41 -2.97 -0.07
CA ALA A 57 17.10 -1.62 0.36
C ALA A 57 16.55 -0.75 -0.79
N TRP A 58 17.15 -0.87 -1.99
CA TRP A 58 16.66 -0.18 -3.19
C TRP A 58 15.28 -0.66 -3.64
N GLN A 59 15.04 -1.97 -3.57
CA GLN A 59 13.73 -2.55 -3.85
C GLN A 59 12.67 -2.08 -2.84
N GLN A 60 13.01 -2.07 -1.55
CA GLN A 60 12.12 -1.61 -0.48
C GLN A 60 11.77 -0.13 -0.63
N TYR A 61 12.73 0.71 -1.01
CA TYR A 61 12.48 2.13 -1.31
C TYR A 61 11.44 2.28 -2.42
N THR A 62 11.58 1.52 -3.50
CA THR A 62 10.66 1.55 -4.64
C THR A 62 9.26 1.07 -4.26
N ILE A 63 9.14 -0.02 -3.50
CA ILE A 63 7.86 -0.55 -3.00
C ILE A 63 7.18 0.45 -2.06
N ASN A 64 7.93 1.08 -1.15
CA ASN A 64 7.38 2.06 -0.22
C ASN A 64 6.79 3.26 -0.97
N ARG A 65 7.44 3.73 -2.04
CA ARG A 65 6.92 4.82 -2.88
C ARG A 65 5.59 4.43 -3.57
N ALA A 66 5.50 3.21 -4.12
CA ALA A 66 4.26 2.71 -4.70
C ALA A 66 3.13 2.56 -3.66
N SER A 67 3.47 2.11 -2.44
CA SER A 67 2.53 1.97 -1.32
C SER A 67 1.90 3.30 -0.92
N LEU A 68 2.67 4.39 -0.89
CA LEU A 68 2.14 5.73 -0.56
C LEU A 68 1.05 6.18 -1.56
N ASN A 69 1.27 5.94 -2.86
CA ASN A 69 0.29 6.28 -3.89
C ASN A 69 -0.99 5.46 -3.75
N ASN A 70 -0.87 4.16 -3.48
CA ASN A 70 -2.01 3.29 -3.22
C ASN A 70 -2.80 3.74 -1.98
N GLN A 71 -2.13 4.14 -0.91
CA GLN A 71 -2.79 4.63 0.31
C GLN A 71 -3.59 5.92 0.06
N LEU A 72 -3.05 6.84 -0.74
CA LEU A 72 -3.78 8.05 -1.14
C LEU A 72 -5.00 7.72 -2.01
N TYR A 73 -4.85 6.80 -2.96
CA TYR A 73 -5.96 6.34 -3.80
C TYR A 73 -7.07 5.69 -2.96
N GLU A 74 -6.71 4.78 -2.05
CA GLU A 74 -7.66 4.13 -1.14
C GLU A 74 -8.41 5.13 -0.27
N ARG A 75 -7.71 6.16 0.25
CA ARG A 75 -8.33 7.26 1.01
C ARG A 75 -9.36 8.02 0.16
N ARG A 76 -8.99 8.42 -1.07
CA ARG A 76 -9.89 9.10 -2.00
C ARG A 76 -11.10 8.23 -2.38
N LEU A 77 -10.88 6.94 -2.58
CA LEU A 77 -11.92 5.97 -2.90
C LEU A 77 -12.92 5.79 -1.74
N ARG A 78 -12.46 5.84 -0.49
CA ARG A 78 -13.36 5.81 0.68
C ARG A 78 -14.31 7.00 0.70
N VAL A 79 -13.81 8.22 0.48
CA VAL A 79 -14.66 9.41 0.39
C VAL A 79 -15.69 9.25 -0.73
N PHE A 80 -15.26 8.81 -1.92
CA PHE A 80 -16.18 8.57 -3.03
C PHE A 80 -17.30 7.58 -2.67
N LYS A 81 -16.95 6.46 -2.01
CA LYS A 81 -17.94 5.47 -1.54
C LYS A 81 -18.93 6.06 -0.55
N VAL A 82 -18.45 6.87 0.41
CA VAL A 82 -19.33 7.58 1.37
C VAL A 82 -20.34 8.45 0.65
N VAL A 83 -19.89 9.24 -0.33
CA VAL A 83 -20.77 10.15 -1.10
C VAL A 83 -21.79 9.38 -1.93
N VAL A 84 -21.37 8.36 -2.68
CA VAL A 84 -22.28 7.54 -3.49
C VAL A 84 -23.29 6.78 -2.62
N ASN A 85 -22.85 6.25 -1.48
CA ASN A 85 -23.73 5.56 -0.54
C ASN A 85 -24.78 6.50 0.05
N TYR A 86 -24.39 7.73 0.39
CA TYR A 86 -25.33 8.75 0.87
C TYR A 86 -26.39 9.07 -0.18
N ILE A 87 -25.97 9.41 -1.41
CA ILE A 87 -26.89 9.69 -2.53
C ILE A 87 -27.83 8.50 -2.77
N SER A 88 -27.29 7.28 -2.80
CA SER A 88 -28.07 6.07 -3.02
C SER A 88 -29.10 5.82 -1.91
N THR A 89 -28.73 6.09 -0.66
CA THR A 89 -29.64 5.95 0.49
C THR A 89 -30.78 6.94 0.40
N VAL A 90 -30.50 8.21 0.08
CA VAL A 90 -31.52 9.25 -0.09
C VAL A 90 -32.49 8.91 -1.23
N ILE A 91 -31.97 8.43 -2.36
CA ILE A 91 -32.80 8.02 -3.51
C ILE A 91 -33.66 6.80 -3.16
N ARG A 92 -33.08 5.78 -2.53
CA ARG A 92 -33.78 4.54 -2.17
C ARG A 92 -34.91 4.79 -1.18
N ASP A 93 -34.64 5.59 -0.16
CA ASP A 93 -35.57 5.80 0.95
C ASP A 93 -36.56 6.93 0.64
N GLY A 94 -36.28 7.73 -0.40
CA GLY A 94 -37.10 8.90 -0.77
C GLY A 94 -37.08 10.02 0.28
N LYS A 95 -36.13 9.98 1.21
CA LYS A 95 -36.00 10.93 2.31
C LYS A 95 -34.56 11.03 2.78
N ALA A 96 -34.23 12.16 3.41
CA ALA A 96 -33.02 12.31 4.20
C ALA A 96 -33.36 12.26 5.69
N SER A 97 -32.52 11.61 6.49
CA SER A 97 -32.53 11.74 7.96
C SER A 97 -31.40 12.69 8.37
N ILE A 98 -31.60 13.41 9.47
CA ILE A 98 -30.61 14.35 9.98
C ILE A 98 -29.35 13.63 10.46
N GLU A 99 -29.51 12.45 11.08
CA GLU A 99 -28.42 11.58 11.52
C GLU A 99 -27.58 11.13 10.34
N ASN A 100 -28.22 10.58 9.30
CA ASN A 100 -27.52 10.12 8.09
C ASN A 100 -26.82 11.27 7.36
N THR A 101 -27.43 12.45 7.33
CA THR A 101 -26.89 13.64 6.66
C THR A 101 -25.71 14.23 7.43
N SER A 102 -25.78 14.28 8.75
CA SER A 102 -24.68 14.71 9.63
C SER A 102 -23.51 13.73 9.58
N GLN A 103 -23.78 12.43 9.65
CA GLN A 103 -22.77 11.38 9.55
C GLN A 103 -22.06 11.43 8.19
N PHE A 104 -22.81 11.55 7.10
CA PHE A 104 -22.27 11.75 5.76
C PHE A 104 -21.30 12.93 5.71
N TYR A 105 -21.69 14.08 6.26
CA TYR A 105 -20.86 15.27 6.24
C TYR A 105 -19.57 15.07 7.03
N SER A 106 -19.66 14.49 8.23
CA SER A 106 -18.49 14.18 9.05
C SER A 106 -17.53 13.22 8.33
N ASP A 107 -18.04 12.16 7.72
CA ASP A 107 -17.23 11.15 7.03
C ASP A 107 -16.62 11.69 5.73
N ALA A 108 -17.31 12.63 5.07
CA ALA A 108 -16.85 13.24 3.84
C ALA A 108 -15.88 14.41 4.07
N LYS A 109 -15.75 14.95 5.30
CA LYS A 109 -14.83 16.07 5.60
C LYS A 109 -13.37 15.80 5.31
N GLU A 110 -12.92 14.53 5.33
CA GLU A 110 -11.54 14.19 4.96
C GLU A 110 -11.22 14.61 3.50
N ALA A 111 -12.25 14.80 2.66
CA ALA A 111 -12.11 15.27 1.28
C ALA A 111 -11.34 16.60 1.17
N ASP A 112 -11.50 17.51 2.13
CA ASP A 112 -10.87 18.84 2.13
C ASP A 112 -9.33 18.75 2.11
N PHE A 113 -8.78 17.65 2.62
CA PHE A 113 -7.34 17.41 2.67
C PHE A 113 -6.84 16.47 1.57
N LEU A 114 -7.70 15.58 1.06
CA LEU A 114 -7.32 14.52 0.13
C LEU A 114 -7.31 14.95 -1.34
N PHE A 115 -8.16 15.91 -1.70
CA PHE A 115 -8.34 16.35 -3.09
C PHE A 115 -7.71 17.72 -3.31
N HIS A 116 -7.10 17.90 -4.48
CA HIS A 116 -6.52 19.19 -4.86
C HIS A 116 -7.62 20.04 -5.51
N GLY A 117 -8.03 21.11 -4.81
CA GLY A 117 -9.07 22.02 -5.27
C GLY A 117 -10.35 21.92 -4.43
N ASN A 118 -11.24 22.90 -4.59
CA ASN A 118 -12.46 23.02 -3.79
C ASN A 118 -13.68 22.34 -4.42
N GLU A 119 -13.58 21.81 -5.65
CA GLU A 119 -14.74 21.27 -6.38
C GLU A 119 -15.41 20.11 -5.64
N VAL A 120 -14.61 19.17 -5.10
CA VAL A 120 -15.12 17.99 -4.38
C VAL A 120 -15.78 18.42 -3.07
N SER A 121 -15.10 19.26 -2.29
CA SER A 121 -15.62 19.82 -1.04
C SER A 121 -16.90 20.62 -1.24
N GLN A 122 -16.97 21.45 -2.28
CA GLN A 122 -18.17 22.20 -2.64
C GLN A 122 -19.33 21.28 -3.01
N LYS A 123 -19.06 20.20 -3.75
CA LYS A 123 -20.10 19.22 -4.08
C LYS A 123 -20.61 18.49 -2.83
N ILE A 124 -19.72 18.14 -1.89
CA ILE A 124 -20.11 17.53 -0.60
C ILE A 124 -20.99 18.48 0.22
N GLU A 125 -20.61 19.76 0.32
CA GLU A 125 -21.39 20.79 1.00
C GLU A 125 -22.75 21.00 0.33
N GLU A 126 -22.81 21.00 -1.00
CA GLU A 126 -24.06 21.11 -1.76
C GLU A 126 -25.00 19.93 -1.47
N LEU A 127 -24.46 18.70 -1.48
CA LEU A 127 -25.21 17.49 -1.14
C LEU A 127 -25.72 17.53 0.31
N TYR A 128 -24.90 17.97 1.24
CA TYR A 128 -25.27 18.12 2.65
C TYR A 128 -26.43 19.10 2.81
N ARG A 129 -26.31 20.32 2.24
CA ARG A 129 -27.37 21.33 2.30
C ARG A 129 -28.68 20.85 1.69
N LYS A 130 -28.62 20.18 0.53
CA LYS A 130 -29.81 19.62 -0.11
C LYS A 130 -30.41 18.48 0.72
N GLY A 131 -29.59 17.70 1.41
CA GLY A 131 -30.01 16.70 2.38
C GLY A 131 -30.78 17.30 3.55
N VAL A 132 -30.25 18.38 4.14
CA VAL A 132 -30.91 19.10 5.23
C VAL A 132 -32.25 19.67 4.78
N ILE A 133 -32.31 20.32 3.62
CA ILE A 133 -33.58 20.83 3.06
C ILE A 133 -34.60 19.71 2.85
N LEU A 134 -34.16 18.55 2.33
CA LEU A 134 -35.06 17.41 2.14
C LEU A 134 -35.58 16.85 3.48
N TRP A 135 -34.74 16.84 4.52
CA TRP A 135 -35.16 16.48 5.87
C TRP A 135 -36.15 17.50 6.45
N GLU A 136 -35.89 18.80 6.31
CA GLU A 136 -36.80 19.88 6.75
C GLU A 136 -38.16 19.76 6.10
N ILE A 137 -38.21 19.60 4.76
CA ILE A 137 -39.48 19.43 4.03
C ILE A 137 -40.22 18.19 4.54
N ARG A 138 -39.51 17.08 4.79
CA ARG A 138 -40.13 15.88 5.35
C ARG A 138 -40.67 16.13 6.74
N ASN A 139 -39.94 16.84 7.59
CA ASN A 139 -40.37 17.14 8.95
C ASN A 139 -41.56 18.10 8.96
N ASP A 140 -41.68 19.02 7.99
CA ASP A 140 -42.87 19.87 7.83
C ASP A 140 -44.11 19.05 7.42
N LEU A 141 -43.93 18.05 6.56
CA LEU A 141 -45.01 17.19 6.05
C LEU A 141 -45.41 16.09 7.05
N TYR A 142 -44.43 15.52 7.73
CA TYR A 142 -44.52 14.38 8.64
C TYR A 142 -43.53 14.57 9.80
N PRO A 143 -43.85 15.43 10.77
CA PRO A 143 -43.01 15.70 11.92
C PRO A 143 -42.65 14.44 12.71
N GLU A 144 -41.40 14.34 13.15
CA GLU A 144 -40.93 13.17 13.93
C GLU A 144 -41.42 13.20 15.38
N ASN A 145 -41.90 14.36 15.86
CA ASN A 145 -42.50 14.54 17.18
C ASN A 145 -43.94 13.98 17.30
N GLY A 146 -44.53 13.49 16.19
CA GLY A 146 -45.87 12.93 16.16
C GLY A 146 -46.98 13.95 15.89
N ASP A 147 -46.65 15.21 15.60
CA ASP A 147 -47.63 16.20 15.17
C ASP A 147 -48.23 15.83 13.79
N ASN A 148 -49.42 16.37 13.50
CA ASN A 148 -50.14 16.09 12.25
C ASN A 148 -49.46 16.64 10.98
N GLY A 149 -48.35 17.38 11.12
CA GLY A 149 -47.68 18.08 10.03
C GLY A 149 -48.55 19.16 9.38
N LEU A 150 -48.16 19.59 8.19
CA LEU A 150 -48.95 20.52 7.40
C LEU A 150 -50.32 19.91 7.02
N PRO A 151 -51.44 20.61 7.27
CA PRO A 151 -52.77 20.14 6.88
C PRO A 151 -52.90 20.06 5.36
N VAL A 152 -53.85 19.27 4.87
CA VAL A 152 -54.16 19.19 3.44
C VAL A 152 -54.51 20.59 2.91
N GLY A 153 -53.76 21.05 1.92
CA GLY A 153 -53.92 22.38 1.34
C GLY A 153 -52.84 22.70 0.30
N GLU A 154 -52.83 23.94 -0.16
CA GLU A 154 -51.89 24.44 -1.16
C GLU A 154 -50.43 24.35 -0.65
N GLU A 155 -50.18 24.74 0.59
CA GLU A 155 -48.84 24.70 1.20
C GLU A 155 -48.27 23.28 1.26
N ARG A 156 -49.06 22.30 1.68
CA ARG A 156 -48.64 20.90 1.72
C ARG A 156 -48.32 20.37 0.32
N SER A 157 -49.13 20.73 -0.67
CA SER A 157 -48.91 20.35 -2.06
C SER A 157 -47.64 20.98 -2.64
N ARG A 158 -47.37 22.25 -2.29
CA ARG A 158 -46.13 22.95 -2.65
C ARG A 158 -44.91 22.25 -2.06
N ARG A 159 -44.90 21.98 -0.75
CA ARG A 159 -43.79 21.28 -0.08
C ARG A 159 -43.57 19.87 -0.61
N ALA A 160 -44.63 19.12 -0.90
CA ALA A 160 -44.52 17.80 -1.51
C ALA A 160 -43.88 17.86 -2.91
N LYS A 161 -44.19 18.88 -3.71
CA LYS A 161 -43.55 19.12 -5.01
C LYS A 161 -42.07 19.45 -4.87
N GLU A 162 -41.72 20.33 -3.92
CA GLU A 162 -40.32 20.68 -3.62
C GLU A 162 -39.50 19.46 -3.19
N SER A 163 -40.07 18.56 -2.39
CA SER A 163 -39.46 17.27 -2.03
C SER A 163 -39.19 16.42 -3.28
N GLY A 164 -40.18 16.29 -4.16
CA GLY A 164 -40.03 15.56 -5.42
C GLY A 164 -38.95 16.15 -6.32
N ASP A 165 -38.84 17.47 -6.40
CA ASP A 165 -37.81 18.14 -7.19
C ASP A 165 -36.41 18.01 -6.56
N CYS A 166 -36.30 18.01 -5.23
CA CYS A 166 -35.05 17.66 -4.53
C CYS A 166 -34.62 16.22 -4.81
N LEU A 167 -35.53 15.25 -4.78
CA LEU A 167 -35.21 13.86 -5.10
C LEU A 167 -34.74 13.70 -6.54
N LYS A 168 -35.41 14.34 -7.51
CA LYS A 168 -34.94 14.37 -8.91
C LYS A 168 -33.55 14.98 -9.03
N TRP A 169 -33.23 16.00 -8.24
CA TRP A 169 -31.90 16.57 -8.20
C TRP A 169 -30.87 15.55 -7.69
N PHE A 170 -31.15 14.84 -6.59
CA PHE A 170 -30.28 13.77 -6.06
C PHE A 170 -30.02 12.65 -7.08
N VAL A 171 -31.03 12.25 -7.85
CA VAL A 171 -30.87 11.25 -8.92
C VAL A 171 -29.83 11.70 -9.96
N LYS A 172 -29.84 12.98 -10.35
CA LYS A 172 -28.84 13.55 -11.28
C LYS A 172 -27.44 13.56 -10.68
N GLN A 173 -27.34 13.77 -9.36
CA GLN A 173 -26.06 13.83 -8.66
C GLN A 173 -25.26 12.53 -8.72
N LEU A 174 -25.88 11.36 -8.92
CA LEU A 174 -25.15 10.09 -9.07
C LEU A 174 -24.13 10.14 -10.23
N LYS A 175 -24.54 10.71 -11.36
CA LYS A 175 -23.66 10.83 -12.53
C LYS A 175 -22.68 11.98 -12.35
N GLU A 176 -23.18 13.17 -12.01
CA GLU A 176 -22.36 14.39 -11.89
C GLU A 176 -21.25 14.23 -10.85
N THR A 177 -21.56 13.65 -9.70
CA THR A 177 -20.57 13.41 -8.63
C THR A 177 -19.49 12.44 -9.09
N ARG A 178 -19.85 11.34 -9.75
CA ARG A 178 -18.88 10.39 -10.29
C ARG A 178 -17.93 11.06 -11.29
N ASP A 179 -18.45 11.90 -12.17
CA ASP A 179 -17.63 12.61 -13.17
C ASP A 179 -16.66 13.60 -12.50
N ILE A 180 -17.08 14.29 -11.43
CA ILE A 180 -16.20 15.15 -10.62
C ILE A 180 -15.10 14.32 -9.95
N PHE A 181 -15.46 13.26 -9.22
CA PHE A 181 -14.48 12.43 -8.53
C PHE A 181 -13.51 11.75 -9.49
N GLN A 182 -13.96 11.29 -10.66
CA GLN A 182 -13.11 10.65 -11.66
C GLN A 182 -11.99 11.59 -12.15
N ARG A 183 -12.27 12.88 -12.31
CA ARG A 183 -11.26 13.89 -12.69
C ARG A 183 -10.19 14.08 -11.61
N HIS A 184 -10.57 13.95 -10.34
CA HIS A 184 -9.68 14.16 -9.18
C HIS A 184 -9.04 12.87 -8.65
N MET A 185 -9.42 11.69 -9.16
CA MET A 185 -8.85 10.39 -8.78
C MET A 185 -7.58 10.02 -9.56
N GLN A 186 -7.26 10.70 -10.66
CA GLN A 186 -6.07 10.39 -11.45
C GLN A 186 -4.79 10.70 -10.65
N ILE A 187 -3.98 9.67 -10.44
CA ILE A 187 -2.65 9.79 -9.82
C ILE A 187 -1.73 10.34 -10.91
N LYS A 188 -1.19 11.55 -10.72
CA LYS A 188 -0.12 12.11 -11.55
C LYS A 188 1.24 11.66 -11.05
#